data_AF-A0A6B3FM86-F1
#
_entry.id   AF-A0A6B3FM86-F1
#
_cell.length_a   1.000
_cell.length_b   1.000
_cell.length_c   1.000
_cell.angle_alpha   90.00
_cell.angle_beta   90.00
_cell.angle_gamma   90.00
#
_symmetry.space_group_name_H-M   'P 1'
#
loop_
_entity.id
_entity.type
_entity.pdbx_description
1 polymer ?
#
loop_
_entity_poly.entity_id
_entity_poly.type
_entity_poly.pdbx_seq_one_letter_code
_entity_poly.pdbx_strand_id
1 'polypeptide(L)'
;SMYGMCALVLPVVREADGRPAALKLQAVDEETAGEPVALRAWSAAGAGAVELLGHDPESGALLLERLDERRPLSGEADVREAVKVLGSV
;
A
#
# COMPACT_ATOMS: atom_id res chain seq x y z
N SER A 1 -0.97 -5.12 -14.80
CA SER A 1 -1.43 -6.13 -13.84
C SER A 1 -1.04 -5.70 -12.43
N MET A 2 -1.69 -6.20 -11.37
CA MET A 2 -1.33 -5.86 -9.98
C MET A 2 -0.49 -6.98 -9.34
N TYR A 3 0.57 -7.42 -10.01
CA TYR A 3 1.54 -8.34 -9.42
C TYR A 3 2.95 -7.85 -9.73
N GLY A 4 3.80 -7.86 -8.71
CA GLY A 4 5.23 -7.63 -8.84
C GLY A 4 6.01 -8.93 -8.71
N MET A 5 7.32 -8.83 -8.52
CA MET A 5 8.16 -10.01 -8.27
C MET A 5 8.00 -10.58 -6.85
N CYS A 6 7.68 -9.74 -5.87
CA CYS A 6 7.75 -10.11 -4.44
C CYS A 6 6.39 -10.30 -3.77
N ALA A 7 5.31 -9.77 -4.37
CA ALA A 7 3.98 -9.81 -3.78
C ALA A 7 2.89 -9.88 -4.85
N LEU A 8 1.80 -10.55 -4.50
CA LEU A 8 0.53 -10.49 -5.22
C LEU A 8 -0.34 -9.42 -4.58
N VAL A 9 -0.88 -8.48 -5.37
CA VAL A 9 -1.81 -7.46 -4.90
C VAL A 9 -3.12 -7.59 -5.66
N LEU A 10 -4.23 -7.77 -4.95
CA LEU A 10 -5.54 -7.97 -5.55
C LEU A 10 -6.49 -6.84 -5.17
N PRO A 11 -7.21 -6.24 -6.13
CA PRO A 11 -8.32 -5.36 -5.79
C PRO A 11 -9.44 -6.20 -5.16
N VAL A 12 -9.93 -5.78 -4.01
CA VAL A 12 -11.01 -6.45 -3.27
C VAL A 12 -12.05 -5.44 -2.80
N VAL A 13 -13.20 -5.92 -2.36
CA VAL A 13 -14.24 -5.13 -1.71
C VAL A 13 -14.39 -5.64 -0.29
N ARG A 14 -14.30 -4.75 0.70
CA ARG A 14 -14.44 -5.14 2.11
C ARG A 14 -15.89 -5.46 2.42
N GLU A 15 -16.14 -6.66 2.95
CA GLU A 15 -17.51 -7.08 3.28
C GLU A 15 -18.14 -6.20 4.38
N ALA A 16 -17.34 -5.74 5.34
CA ALA A 16 -17.83 -4.98 6.49
C ALA A 16 -18.48 -3.64 6.13
N ASP A 17 -18.07 -2.99 5.03
CA ASP A 17 -18.55 -1.66 4.65
C ASP A 17 -18.57 -1.36 3.14
N GLY A 18 -18.32 -2.35 2.29
CA GLY A 18 -18.33 -2.21 0.84
C GLY A 18 -17.19 -1.36 0.26
N ARG A 19 -16.20 -0.93 1.06
CA ARG A 19 -15.10 -0.09 0.56
C ARG A 19 -14.16 -0.89 -0.35
N PRO A 20 -13.78 -0.35 -1.53
CA PRO A 20 -12.67 -0.88 -2.32
C PRO A 20 -11.36 -0.86 -1.52
N ALA A 21 -10.62 -1.95 -1.55
CA ALA A 21 -9.35 -2.12 -0.86
C ALA A 21 -8.35 -2.90 -1.74
N ALA A 22 -7.09 -2.94 -1.32
CA ALA A 22 -6.05 -3.75 -1.94
C ALA A 22 -5.58 -4.81 -0.94
N LEU A 23 -5.72 -6.09 -1.31
CA LEU A 23 -5.20 -7.22 -0.55
C LEU A 23 -3.78 -7.52 -1.03
N LYS A 24 -2.78 -7.32 -0.17
CA LYS A 24 -1.38 -7.68 -0.42
C LYS A 24 -1.06 -9.01 0.25
N LEU A 25 -0.56 -9.95 -0.54
CA LEU A 25 -0.13 -11.28 -0.13
C LEU A 25 1.35 -11.46 -0.49
N GLN A 26 2.17 -11.75 0.51
CA GLN A 26 3.60 -12.00 0.37
C GLN A 26 4.09 -12.90 1.51
N ALA A 27 5.23 -13.55 1.33
CA ALA A 27 5.89 -14.25 2.42
C ALA A 27 6.42 -13.26 3.46
N VAL A 28 6.35 -13.63 4.73
CA VAL A 28 6.96 -12.87 5.82
C VAL A 28 8.43 -13.27 5.94
N ASP A 29 9.31 -12.30 5.81
CA ASP A 29 10.75 -12.43 6.02
C ASP A 29 11.28 -11.20 6.76
N GLU A 30 12.61 -11.11 6.89
CA GLU A 30 13.26 -9.99 7.57
C GLU A 30 12.95 -8.64 6.91
N GLU A 31 12.74 -8.59 5.59
CA GLU A 31 12.46 -7.37 4.85
C GLU A 31 10.99 -6.94 5.00
N THR A 32 10.06 -7.89 5.07
CA THR A 32 8.61 -7.62 5.06
C THR A 32 7.96 -7.58 6.44
N ALA A 33 8.59 -8.16 7.48
CA ALA A 33 8.04 -8.21 8.84
C ALA A 33 7.74 -6.82 9.46
N GLY A 34 8.49 -5.79 9.05
CA GLY A 34 8.31 -4.42 9.53
C GLY A 34 7.14 -3.66 8.90
N GLU A 35 6.58 -4.15 7.79
CA GLU A 35 5.60 -3.39 7.00
C GLU A 35 4.34 -2.96 7.77
N PRO A 36 3.66 -3.83 8.54
CA PRO A 36 2.44 -3.43 9.25
C PRO A 36 2.73 -2.34 10.30
N VAL A 37 3.92 -2.39 10.91
CA VAL A 37 4.38 -1.41 11.90
C VAL A 37 4.69 -0.07 11.22
N ALA A 38 5.42 -0.11 10.10
CA ALA A 38 5.77 1.09 9.33
C ALA A 38 4.52 1.82 8.82
N LEU A 39 3.55 1.09 8.25
CA LEU A 39 2.29 1.68 7.75
C LEU A 39 1.51 2.39 8.85
N ARG A 40 1.41 1.79 10.05
CA ARG A 40 0.77 2.44 11.20
C ARG A 40 1.52 3.69 11.65
N ALA A 41 2.85 3.64 11.69
CA ALA A 41 3.68 4.77 12.09
C ALA A 41 3.56 5.95 11.10
N TRP A 42 3.60 5.68 9.79
CA TRP A 42 3.45 6.71 8.77
C TRP A 42 2.04 7.30 8.74
N SER A 43 1.00 6.48 8.90
CA SER A 43 -0.38 6.97 9.03
C SER A 43 -0.54 7.89 10.23
N ALA A 44 0.00 7.51 11.40
CA ALA A 44 -0.03 8.34 12.60
C ALA A 44 0.76 9.66 12.44
N ALA A 45 1.83 9.65 11.65
CA ALA A 45 2.61 10.83 11.33
C ALA A 45 2.00 11.70 10.21
N GLY A 46 0.95 11.23 9.52
CA GLY A 46 0.40 11.91 8.35
C GLY A 46 1.33 11.90 7.14
N ALA A 47 2.29 10.96 7.06
CA ALA A 47 3.37 10.94 6.08
C ALA A 47 2.97 10.36 4.70
N GLY A 48 1.72 10.57 4.27
CA GLY A 48 1.23 10.21 2.93
C GLY A 48 1.24 8.72 2.56
N ALA A 49 1.34 7.81 3.54
CA ALA A 49 1.23 6.37 3.32
C ALA A 49 -0.23 5.90 3.25
N VAL A 50 -0.49 4.80 2.53
CA VAL A 50 -1.81 4.14 2.49
C VAL A 50 -2.24 3.67 3.87
N GLU A 51 -3.54 3.75 4.15
CA GLU A 51 -4.10 3.25 5.41
C GLU A 51 -4.02 1.72 5.50
N LEU A 52 -3.60 1.19 6.67
CA LEU A 52 -3.70 -0.24 6.99
C LEU A 52 -5.09 -0.55 7.56
N LEU A 53 -5.96 -1.12 6.74
CA LEU A 53 -7.34 -1.46 7.09
C LEU A 53 -7.49 -2.80 7.82
N GLY A 54 -6.49 -3.67 7.71
CA GLY A 54 -6.46 -4.99 8.36
C GLY A 54 -5.11 -5.68 8.15
N HIS A 55 -4.74 -6.53 9.10
CA HIS A 55 -3.50 -7.30 9.08
C HIS A 55 -3.74 -8.65 9.75
N ASP A 56 -3.36 -9.73 9.07
CA ASP A 56 -3.33 -11.07 9.65
C ASP A 56 -1.86 -11.46 9.94
N PRO A 57 -1.43 -11.53 11.21
CA PRO A 57 -0.04 -11.83 11.55
C PRO A 57 0.37 -13.27 11.27
N GLU A 58 -0.57 -14.21 11.12
CA GLU A 58 -0.24 -15.60 10.82
C GLU A 58 0.20 -15.77 9.37
N SER A 59 -0.56 -15.21 8.43
CA SER A 59 -0.23 -15.25 7.00
C SER A 59 0.64 -14.09 6.52
N GLY A 60 0.74 -13.00 7.28
CA GLY A 60 1.35 -11.74 6.85
C GLY A 60 0.50 -10.93 5.88
N ALA A 61 -0.76 -11.32 5.65
CA ALA A 61 -1.63 -10.62 4.72
C ALA A 61 -1.97 -9.20 5.20
N LEU A 62 -1.96 -8.25 4.26
CA LEU A 62 -2.31 -6.86 4.51
C LEU A 62 -3.51 -6.45 3.68
N LEU A 63 -4.47 -5.80 4.33
CA LEU A 63 -5.58 -5.15 3.68
C LEU A 63 -5.36 -3.64 3.75
N LEU A 64 -5.17 -3.02 2.59
CA LEU A 64 -4.74 -1.64 2.45
C LEU A 64 -5.83 -0.80 1.81
N GLU A 65 -5.80 0.51 2.09
CA GLU A 65 -6.48 1.49 1.26
C GLU A 65 -6.11 1.29 -0.22
N ARG A 66 -7.13 1.29 -1.10
CA ARG A 66 -6.89 1.21 -2.54
C ARG A 66 -6.73 2.61 -3.12
N LEU A 67 -5.51 2.91 -3.58
CA LEU A 67 -5.23 4.12 -4.37
C LEU A 67 -5.79 4.02 -5.80
N ASP A 68 -5.97 5.17 -6.45
CA ASP A 68 -6.35 5.23 -7.87
C ASP A 68 -5.18 4.82 -8.76
N GLU A 69 -5.19 3.56 -9.21
CA GLU A 69 -4.12 3.00 -10.05
C GLU A 69 -3.95 3.69 -11.41
N ARG A 70 -4.89 4.57 -11.81
CA ARG A 70 -4.82 5.33 -13.07
C ARG A 70 -3.98 6.59 -12.95
N ARG A 71 -3.48 6.93 -11.75
CA ARG A 71 -2.68 8.12 -11.48
C ARG A 71 -1.30 7.78 -10.88
N PRO A 72 -0.49 6.89 -11.50
CA PRO A 72 0.84 6.61 -10.99
C PRO A 72 1.77 7.81 -11.24
N LEU A 73 2.75 8.02 -10.35
CA LEU A 73 3.79 9.05 -10.54
C LEU A 73 4.64 8.83 -11.81
N SER A 74 4.71 7.59 -12.31
CA SER A 74 5.37 7.28 -13.59
C SER A 74 4.62 7.84 -14.82
N GLY A 75 3.37 8.27 -14.65
CA GLY A 75 2.60 8.97 -15.67
C GLY A 75 2.86 10.48 -15.71
N GLU A 76 3.60 11.03 -14.75
CA GLU A 76 3.99 12.44 -14.76
C GLU A 76 5.07 12.69 -15.82
N ALA A 77 4.91 13.75 -16.61
CA ALA A 77 5.81 14.05 -17.72
C ALA A 77 7.14 14.64 -17.21
N ASP A 78 7.11 15.41 -16.13
CA ASP A 78 8.31 15.94 -15.48
C ASP A 78 8.68 15.12 -14.24
N VAL A 79 9.76 14.34 -14.36
CA VAL A 79 10.31 13.55 -13.24
C VAL A 79 10.61 14.40 -12.00
N ARG A 80 10.95 15.69 -12.15
CA ARG A 80 11.20 16.57 -11.00
C ARG A 80 9.92 16.88 -10.24
N GLU A 81 8.79 17.01 -10.92
CA GLU A 81 7.50 17.18 -10.25
C GLU A 81 7.08 15.91 -9.51
N ALA A 82 7.29 14.73 -10.12
CA ALA A 82 7.05 13.46 -9.43
C ALA A 82 7.88 13.32 -8.13
N VAL A 83 9.15 13.71 -8.16
CA VAL A 83 10.04 13.69 -6.98
C VAL A 83 9.58 14.69 -5.91
N LYS A 84 9.09 15.87 -6.29
CA LYS A 84 8.52 16.83 -5.33
C LYS A 84 7.30 16.27 -4.62
N VAL A 85 6.40 15.62 -5.35
CA VAL A 85 5.22 14.96 -4.75
C VAL A 85 5.65 13.86 -3.77
N LEU A 86 6.64 13.05 -4.13
CA LEU A 86 7.18 12.02 -3.23
C LEU A 86 7.81 12.61 -1.96
N GLY A 87 8.49 13.75 -2.08
CA GLY A 87 9.21 14.39 -0.97
C GLY A 87 8.41 15.39 -0.15
N SER A 88 7.14 15.64 -0.47
CA SER A 88 6.29 16.62 0.23
C SER A 88 5.59 16.08 1.49
N VAL A 89 5.88 14.84 1.88
CA VAL A 89 5.34 14.17 3.08
C VAL A 89 6.13 14.47 4.35
#